data_AF-A0A392Q3U9-F1
#
_entry.id   AF-A0A392Q3U9-F1
#
_cell.length_a   1.000
_cell.length_b   1.000
_cell.length_c   1.000
_cell.angle_alpha   90.00
_cell.angle_beta   90.00
_cell.angle_gamma   90.00
#
_symmetry.space_group_name_H-M   'P 1'
#
loop_
_entity.id
_entity.type
_entity.pdbx_description
1 polymer ?
#
loop_
_entity_poly.entity_id
_entity_poly.type
_entity_poly.pdbx_seq_one_letter_code
_entity_poly.pdbx_strand_id
1 'polypeptide(L)'
;MLSEREIRRDSKLCPYCDMAISRTEGCNKMKCGNCGEYFCYRCNKPLDASDPYGHFRDEGSCELFPREMVENWQQAHINPRQEIQQIHAELFHLGGSACPSCRQFNVK
;
A
#
# COMPACT_ATOMS: atom_id res chain seq x y z
N MET A 1 -4.45 -14.35 16.45
CA MET A 1 -5.83 -14.75 16.07
C MET A 1 -6.69 -13.51 16.24
N LEU A 2 -7.16 -12.92 15.14
CA LEU A 2 -7.96 -11.68 15.19
C LEU A 2 -9.35 -12.00 15.76
N SER A 3 -9.90 -11.11 16.58
CA SER A 3 -11.17 -11.31 17.26
C SER A 3 -12.36 -11.23 16.29
N GLU A 4 -13.48 -11.92 16.59
CA GLU A 4 -14.72 -11.82 15.80
C GLU A 4 -15.23 -10.38 15.63
N ARG A 5 -14.90 -9.49 16.58
CA ARG A 5 -15.22 -8.05 16.51
C ARG A 5 -14.40 -7.32 15.44
N GLU A 6 -13.16 -7.72 15.19
CA GLU A 6 -12.32 -7.16 14.13
C GLU A 6 -12.80 -7.65 12.75
N ILE A 7 -13.19 -8.93 12.64
CA ILE A 7 -13.77 -9.51 11.41
C ILE A 7 -15.10 -8.83 11.03
N ARG A 8 -15.94 -8.47 12.01
CA ARG A 8 -17.22 -7.80 11.76
C ARG A 8 -17.10 -6.29 11.47
N ARG A 9 -15.98 -5.65 11.77
CA ARG A 9 -15.84 -4.19 11.54
C ARG A 9 -15.49 -3.82 10.11
N ASP A 10 -14.95 -4.75 9.32
CA ASP A 10 -14.54 -4.52 7.94
C ASP A 10 -15.32 -5.41 6.95
N SER A 11 -16.65 -5.37 7.04
CA SER A 11 -17.53 -5.89 5.99
C SER A 11 -18.39 -4.75 5.43
N LYS A 12 -18.52 -4.68 4.10
CA LYS A 12 -19.40 -3.74 3.38
C LYS A 12 -20.42 -4.51 2.53
N LEU A 13 -21.60 -3.94 2.34
CA LEU A 13 -22.59 -4.51 1.42
C LEU A 13 -22.33 -3.98 0.01
N CYS A 14 -22.33 -4.88 -0.97
CA CYS A 14 -22.26 -4.52 -2.38
C CYS A 14 -23.41 -3.56 -2.73
N PRO A 15 -23.16 -2.37 -3.30
CA PRO A 15 -24.20 -1.39 -3.58
C PRO A 15 -25.20 -1.80 -4.68
N TYR A 16 -24.99 -2.98 -5.31
CA TYR A 16 -25.83 -3.50 -6.38
C TYR A 16 -26.66 -4.73 -6.00
N CYS A 17 -26.13 -5.61 -5.15
CA CYS A 17 -26.78 -6.88 -4.82
C CYS A 17 -26.78 -7.20 -3.32
N ASP A 18 -26.33 -6.27 -2.48
CA ASP A 18 -26.28 -6.39 -1.02
C ASP A 18 -25.49 -7.59 -0.47
N MET A 19 -24.71 -8.27 -1.33
CA MET A 19 -23.78 -9.29 -0.88
C MET A 19 -22.77 -8.67 0.09
N ALA A 20 -22.60 -9.27 1.26
CA ALA A 20 -21.58 -8.86 2.22
C ALA A 20 -20.19 -9.22 1.68
N ILE A 21 -19.30 -8.23 1.67
CA ILE A 21 -17.93 -8.33 1.17
C ILE A 21 -17.02 -7.80 2.27
N SER A 22 -16.11 -8.64 2.75
CA SER A 22 -15.01 -8.22 3.60
C SER A 22 -13.75 -8.01 2.76
N ARG A 23 -12.88 -7.12 3.22
CA ARG A 23 -11.57 -6.91 2.61
C ARG A 23 -10.48 -7.32 3.59
N THR A 24 -9.62 -8.24 3.19
CA THR A 24 -8.41 -8.64 3.94
C THR A 24 -7.19 -7.84 3.53
N GLU A 25 -7.09 -7.46 2.26
CA GLU A 25 -5.95 -6.77 1.66
C GLU A 25 -6.32 -6.07 0.34
N GLY A 26 -5.40 -5.27 -0.21
CA GLY A 26 -5.51 -4.69 -1.55
C GLY A 26 -6.10 -3.28 -1.61
N CYS A 27 -6.44 -2.85 -2.83
CA CYS A 27 -6.91 -1.48 -3.10
C CYS A 27 -8.42 -1.30 -2.85
N ASN A 28 -8.87 -0.04 -2.85
CA ASN A 28 -10.27 0.33 -2.67
C ASN A 28 -11.16 0.01 -3.88
N LYS A 29 -10.59 -0.31 -5.06
CA LYS A 29 -11.35 -0.70 -6.26
C LYS A 29 -11.70 -2.19 -6.21
N MET A 30 -12.89 -2.53 -5.71
CA MET A 30 -13.33 -3.92 -5.60
C MET A 30 -14.28 -4.32 -6.73
N LYS A 31 -14.31 -5.64 -7.02
CA LYS A 31 -15.29 -6.29 -7.89
C LYS A 31 -16.12 -7.23 -7.02
N CYS A 32 -17.44 -7.14 -7.09
CA CYS A 32 -18.31 -8.07 -6.38
C CYS A 32 -18.17 -9.48 -6.97
N GLY A 33 -17.89 -10.48 -6.15
CA GLY A 33 -17.81 -11.89 -6.60
C GLY A 33 -19.17 -12.46 -7.01
N ASN A 34 -20.27 -11.89 -6.52
CA ASN A 34 -21.62 -12.35 -6.80
C ASN A 34 -22.18 -11.74 -8.11
N CYS A 35 -22.22 -10.41 -8.22
CA CYS A 35 -22.81 -9.73 -9.38
C CYS A 35 -21.79 -9.20 -10.39
N GLY A 36 -20.49 -9.27 -10.10
CA GLY A 36 -19.43 -8.83 -11.02
C GLY A 36 -19.22 -7.31 -11.13
N GLU A 37 -20.07 -6.50 -10.48
CA GLU A 37 -19.99 -5.04 -10.54
C GLU A 37 -18.82 -4.46 -9.73
N TYR A 38 -18.30 -3.32 -10.19
CA TYR A 38 -17.22 -2.61 -9.51
C TYR A 38 -17.75 -1.56 -8.53
N PHE A 39 -17.09 -1.45 -7.37
CA PHE A 39 -17.42 -0.43 -6.38
C PHE A 39 -16.18 0.00 -5.59
N CYS A 40 -16.24 1.19 -5.00
CA CYS A 40 -15.21 1.69 -4.11
C CYS A 40 -15.48 1.23 -2.68
N TYR A 41 -14.59 0.43 -2.09
CA TYR A 41 -14.75 -0.09 -0.73
C TYR A 41 -14.74 1.02 0.34
N ARG A 42 -14.00 2.10 0.11
CA ARG A 42 -13.87 3.23 1.05
C ARG A 42 -15.17 4.03 1.19
N CYS A 43 -15.81 4.40 0.09
CA CYS A 43 -17.03 5.21 0.10
C CYS A 43 -18.33 4.44 -0.23
N ASN A 44 -18.22 3.14 -0.51
CA ASN A 44 -19.29 2.24 -0.93
C ASN A 44 -20.06 2.67 -2.20
N LYS A 45 -19.44 3.50 -3.06
CA LYS A 45 -20.07 3.97 -4.30
C LYS A 45 -19.81 3.02 -5.48
N PRO A 46 -20.79 2.84 -6.37
CA PRO A 46 -20.62 2.32 -7.72
C PRO A 46 -19.41 2.90 -8.47
N LEU A 47 -18.72 2.07 -9.26
CA LEU A 47 -17.68 2.50 -10.19
C LEU A 47 -18.15 2.28 -11.62
N ASP A 48 -17.74 3.17 -12.52
CA ASP A 48 -17.98 2.99 -13.95
C ASP A 48 -17.26 1.73 -14.45
N ALA A 49 -17.97 0.83 -15.13
CA ALA A 49 -17.40 -0.40 -15.68
C ALA A 49 -16.43 -0.15 -16.85
N SER A 50 -16.61 0.95 -17.60
CA SER A 50 -15.74 1.36 -18.70
C SER A 50 -14.44 1.99 -18.19
N ASP A 51 -14.50 2.65 -17.03
CA ASP A 51 -13.34 3.22 -16.35
C ASP A 51 -13.42 3.09 -14.82
N PRO A 52 -13.13 1.90 -14.26
CA PRO A 52 -13.22 1.69 -12.82
C PRO A 52 -12.16 2.44 -12.01
N TYR A 53 -11.13 2.99 -12.68
CA TYR A 53 -10.05 3.73 -12.03
C TYR A 53 -10.27 5.24 -12.04
N GLY A 54 -11.18 5.76 -12.87
CA GLY A 54 -11.50 7.19 -12.95
C GLY A 54 -11.82 7.81 -11.59
N HIS A 55 -12.51 7.05 -10.71
CA HIS A 55 -12.85 7.45 -9.34
C HIS A 55 -11.65 7.83 -8.45
N PHE A 56 -10.44 7.41 -8.82
CA PHE A 56 -9.22 7.59 -8.02
C PHE A 56 -8.22 8.57 -8.64
N ARG A 57 -8.50 9.15 -9.82
CA ARG A 57 -7.55 10.01 -10.54
C ARG A 57 -7.63 11.49 -10.16
N ASP A 58 -8.80 12.00 -9.78
CA ASP A 58 -9.02 13.42 -9.48
C ASP A 58 -8.97 13.73 -7.97
N GLU A 59 -8.71 15.00 -7.61
CA GLU A 59 -8.58 15.52 -6.23
C GLU A 59 -9.88 15.50 -5.38
N GLY A 60 -10.69 14.43 -5.38
CA GLY A 60 -12.00 14.57 -4.75
C GLY A 60 -12.88 13.40 -4.31
N SER A 61 -12.54 12.12 -4.48
CA SER A 61 -13.43 11.06 -3.95
C SER A 61 -12.82 10.04 -3.01
N CYS A 62 -11.78 9.32 -3.43
CA CYS A 62 -11.13 8.31 -2.60
C CYS A 62 -9.69 8.05 -3.09
N GLU A 63 -8.80 7.70 -2.17
CA GLU A 63 -7.50 7.11 -2.52
C GLU A 63 -7.65 5.67 -3.04
N LEU A 64 -6.79 5.25 -3.97
CA LEU A 64 -6.82 3.88 -4.48
C LEU A 64 -6.28 2.90 -3.44
N PHE A 65 -5.16 3.21 -2.80
CA PHE A 65 -4.56 2.39 -1.76
C PHE A 65 -4.72 3.05 -0.39
N PRO A 66 -5.26 2.35 0.62
CA PRO A 66 -5.31 2.86 1.99
C PRO A 66 -3.93 3.26 2.48
N ARG A 67 -3.81 4.44 3.11
CA ARG A 67 -2.51 4.97 3.59
C ARG A 67 -1.76 3.99 4.49
N GLU A 68 -2.45 3.40 5.46
CA GLU A 68 -1.88 2.42 6.39
C GLU A 68 -1.24 1.24 5.65
N MET A 69 -1.84 0.78 4.54
CA MET A 69 -1.29 -0.32 3.75
C MET A 69 0.02 0.10 3.04
N VAL A 70 0.08 1.33 2.53
CA VAL A 70 1.27 1.88 1.88
C VAL A 70 2.41 2.04 2.90
N GLU A 71 2.12 2.61 4.06
CA GLU A 71 3.08 2.82 5.14
C GLU A 71 3.63 1.50 5.68
N ASN A 72 2.75 0.52 5.94
CA ASN A 72 3.16 -0.81 6.38
C ASN A 72 4.10 -1.48 5.37
N TRP A 73 3.82 -1.34 4.07
CA TRP A 73 4.69 -1.89 3.03
C TRP A 73 6.06 -1.21 3.00
N GLN A 74 6.10 0.12 3.12
CA GLN A 74 7.35 0.89 3.17
C GLN A 74 8.19 0.57 4.42
N GLN A 75 7.54 0.34 5.56
CA GLN A 75 8.22 0.02 6.81
C GLN A 75 8.76 -1.41 6.84
N ALA A 76 8.02 -2.36 6.26
CA ALA A 76 8.42 -3.77 6.18
C ALA A 76 9.52 -4.02 5.13
N HIS A 77 9.56 -3.20 4.08
CA HIS A 77 10.59 -3.25 3.04
C HIS A 77 11.45 -2.00 3.17
N ILE A 78 12.38 -2.02 4.13
CA ILE A 78 13.37 -0.94 4.24
C ILE A 78 14.01 -0.76 2.87
N ASN A 79 14.00 0.48 2.35
CA ASN A 79 14.60 0.77 1.06
C ASN A 79 16.09 0.38 1.14
N PRO A 80 16.57 -0.61 0.37
CA PRO A 80 17.95 -1.09 0.49
C PRO A 80 18.97 0.03 0.31
N ARG A 81 18.57 1.08 -0.42
CA ARG A 81 19.38 2.29 -0.62
C ARG A 81 19.54 3.12 0.65
N GLN A 82 18.53 3.19 1.51
CA GLN A 82 18.59 3.93 2.78
C GLN A 82 19.42 3.17 3.81
N GLU A 83 19.31 1.84 3.88
CA GLU A 83 20.20 1.00 4.70
C GLU A 83 21.66 1.17 4.28
N ILE A 84 21.97 1.07 2.98
CA ILE A 84 23.33 1.26 2.48
C ILE A 84 23.86 2.67 2.82
N GLN A 85 23.02 3.70 2.72
CA GLN A 85 23.40 5.07 3.09
C GLN A 85 23.70 5.24 4.58
N GLN A 86 22.88 4.64 5.45
CA GLN A 86 23.10 4.67 6.90
C GLN A 86 24.36 3.90 7.29
N ILE A 87 24.55 2.70 6.73
CA ILE A 87 25.77 1.90 6.89
C ILE A 87 26.99 2.70 6.41
N HIS A 88 26.93 3.32 5.22
CA HIS A 88 28.01 4.17 4.73
C HIS A 88 28.31 5.37 5.63
N ALA A 89 27.28 6.02 6.20
CA ALA A 89 27.44 7.16 7.11
C ALA A 89 28.09 6.74 8.45
N GLU A 90 27.68 5.60 9.01
CA GLU A 90 28.28 5.03 10.22
C GLU A 90 29.74 4.62 9.99
N LEU A 91 30.03 3.97 8.86
CA LEU A 91 31.39 3.56 8.48
C LEU A 91 32.32 4.75 8.19
N PHE A 92 31.77 5.85 7.66
CA PHE A 92 32.51 7.10 7.47
C PHE A 92 32.98 7.69 8.81
N HIS A 93 32.14 7.63 9.85
CA HIS A 93 32.53 8.08 11.20
C HIS A 93 33.62 7.22 11.84
N LEU A 94 33.78 5.96 11.41
CA LEU A 94 34.81 5.03 11.90
C LEU A 94 36.16 5.13 11.16
N GLY A 95 36.31 6.07 10.22
CA GLY A 95 37.59 6.34 9.56
C GLY A 95 37.90 5.46 8.35
N GLY A 96 36.88 4.90 7.68
CA GLY A 96 37.08 4.20 6.41
C GLY A 96 37.72 5.10 5.36
N SER A 97 38.72 4.59 4.62
CA SER A 97 39.39 5.36 3.55
C SER A 97 38.72 5.15 2.19
N ALA A 98 38.65 6.22 1.40
CA ALA A 98 38.09 6.17 0.06
C ALA A 98 39.01 5.38 -0.89
N CYS A 99 38.42 4.55 -1.76
CA CYS A 99 39.13 3.84 -2.81
C CYS A 99 39.90 4.85 -3.68
N PRO A 100 41.22 4.73 -3.84
CA PRO A 100 42.02 5.70 -4.59
C PRO A 100 41.73 5.70 -6.10
N SER A 101 41.04 4.67 -6.63
CA SER A 101 40.76 4.52 -8.06
C SER A 101 39.39 5.07 -8.48
N CYS A 102 38.33 4.81 -7.70
CA CYS A 102 36.97 5.29 -8.00
C CYS A 102 36.40 6.27 -6.97
N ARG A 103 37.16 6.58 -5.90
CA ARG A 103 36.80 7.44 -4.76
C ARG A 103 35.59 6.97 -3.94
N GLN A 104 35.07 5.77 -4.18
CA GLN A 104 34.03 5.16 -3.35
C GLN A 104 34.64 4.58 -2.08
N PHE A 105 33.97 4.72 -0.94
CA PHE A 105 34.43 4.13 0.33
C PHE A 105 34.21 2.62 0.31
N ASN A 106 35.28 1.85 0.52
CA ASN A 106 35.19 0.40 0.71
C ASN A 106 35.66 0.06 2.13
N VAL A 107 34.88 -0.76 2.83
CA VAL A 107 35.26 -1.34 4.11
C VAL A 107 36.20 -2.51 3.83
N LYS A 108 37.32 -2.61 4.54
CA LYS A 108 38.17 -3.81 4.54
C LYS A 108 37.59 -4.88 5.45
#